data_AF-A0A2C6A0R7-F1
#
_entry.id   AF-A0A2C6A0R7-F1
#
_cell.length_a   1.000
_cell.length_b   1.000
_cell.length_c   1.000
_cell.angle_alpha   90.00
_cell.angle_beta   90.00
_cell.angle_gamma   90.00
#
_symmetry.space_group_name_H-M   'P 1'
#
loop_
_entity.id
_entity.type
_entity.pdbx_description
1 polymer ?
#
loop_
_entity_poly.entity_id
_entity_poly.type
_entity_poly.pdbx_seq_one_letter_code
_entity_poly.pdbx_strand_id
1 'polypeptide(L)'
;MRLGNHIGKQVLRINQDTEAATTTTMISKARAVKLDPQATYVLADVGESVGLLGVYLADQGAKHLALLSRPGAVSSTTTELLRQLETRRVQARVFTCDIGNEDSLAAVLQSIREELPPVRGLVQGAMILKDGPFYHMSYEEWAQATWPKVDGSWNLHKLLPTDLDFFILLSSCGGIIGSISQSNQAAGSTFQDALIHHRRSMGLKANAVDVGLVEDASHPYRQPAKLSLESYVGQAPITGDQFVAIVGAIMAPGSTDSPTPAQLVIGAGTAEARARSQQTNENASLPWLSQDIQFSYLAQVGLKAQGAPSRTSPQQDHGERLRRARSIDEAAAVVKEMMTGKLSRIMMRPESEIDTVGPLQQSGFDSLAGAEMRNWLSQQLHCEISLLELMAMGSLTKAAEEMAKKSGLVAESLRGSSGSSGPGAE
;
A
#
# COMPACT_ATOMS: atom_id res chain seq x y z
N MET A 1 -14.98 -29.06 12.03
CA MET A 1 -15.40 -28.65 13.40
C MET A 1 -16.22 -27.36 13.44
N ARG A 2 -15.80 -26.25 12.84
CA ARG A 2 -16.44 -24.92 13.03
C ARG A 2 -17.87 -24.75 12.45
N LEU A 3 -18.36 -25.70 11.66
CA LEU A 3 -19.67 -25.65 11.00
C LEU A 3 -20.77 -26.48 11.70
N GLY A 4 -20.51 -27.08 12.88
CA GLY A 4 -21.55 -27.72 13.71
C GLY A 4 -22.22 -28.99 13.15
N ASN A 5 -21.94 -29.39 11.90
CA ASN A 5 -22.63 -30.48 11.22
C ASN A 5 -22.14 -31.90 11.55
N HIS A 6 -21.51 -32.14 12.70
CA HIS A 6 -21.08 -33.50 13.07
C HIS A 6 -21.63 -33.94 14.43
N ILE A 7 -22.14 -35.17 14.48
CA ILE A 7 -22.49 -35.86 15.72
C ILE A 7 -21.40 -36.93 15.95
N GLY A 8 -20.68 -36.83 17.08
CA GLY A 8 -19.55 -37.71 17.43
C GLY A 8 -18.18 -37.03 17.35
N LYS A 9 -17.10 -37.80 17.61
CA LYS A 9 -15.70 -37.34 17.53
C LYS A 9 -15.16 -37.48 16.11
N GLN A 10 -14.65 -36.38 15.54
CA GLN A 10 -13.83 -36.45 14.32
C GLN A 10 -12.41 -36.87 14.71
N VAL A 11 -11.94 -37.98 14.13
CA VAL A 11 -10.60 -38.53 14.38
C VAL A 11 -9.83 -38.50 13.07
N LEU A 12 -8.67 -37.83 13.06
CA LEU A 12 -7.69 -37.95 11.99
C LEU A 12 -6.94 -39.28 12.18
N ARG A 13 -7.29 -40.28 11.37
CA ARG A 13 -6.55 -41.55 11.32
C ARG A 13 -5.42 -41.41 10.30
N ILE A 14 -4.19 -41.42 10.79
CA ILE A 14 -3.00 -41.53 9.93
C ILE A 14 -2.91 -43.01 9.53
N ASN A 15 -3.23 -43.34 8.29
CA ASN A 15 -3.09 -44.70 7.77
C ASN A 15 -1.60 -45.03 7.63
N GLN A 16 -1.12 -46.04 8.35
CA GLN A 16 0.22 -46.63 8.16
C GLN A 16 0.23 -47.75 7.11
N ASP A 17 -0.94 -48.19 6.64
CA ASP A 17 -1.07 -49.29 5.68
C ASP A 17 -1.18 -48.76 4.25
N THR A 18 -0.03 -48.46 3.65
CA THR A 18 0.09 -48.39 2.18
C THR A 18 1.53 -48.70 1.80
N GLU A 19 1.80 -49.94 1.37
CA GLU A 19 2.99 -50.35 0.63
C GLU A 19 3.00 -49.78 -0.81
N ALA A 20 2.54 -48.54 -0.98
CA ALA A 20 2.56 -47.82 -2.24
C ALA A 20 3.28 -46.50 -2.00
N ALA A 21 4.62 -46.55 -2.04
CA ALA A 21 5.54 -45.42 -2.08
C ALA A 21 4.97 -44.12 -1.49
N THR A 22 4.63 -44.16 -0.19
CA THR A 22 4.14 -42.99 0.52
C THR A 22 5.27 -41.99 0.56
N THR A 23 5.27 -41.04 -0.38
CA THR A 23 6.13 -39.88 -0.30
C THR A 23 5.61 -39.07 0.88
N THR A 24 6.13 -39.40 2.07
CA THR A 24 5.91 -38.62 3.28
C THR A 24 6.45 -37.23 2.98
N THR A 25 5.55 -36.34 2.56
CA THR A 25 5.88 -34.93 2.43
C THR A 25 6.05 -34.43 3.85
N MET A 26 7.30 -34.46 4.32
CA MET A 26 7.69 -33.79 5.55
C MET A 26 7.39 -32.32 5.33
N ILE A 27 6.27 -31.84 5.87
CA ILE A 27 6.05 -30.41 6.00
C ILE A 27 7.15 -29.94 6.94
N SER A 28 8.23 -29.41 6.36
CA SER A 28 9.32 -28.80 7.10
C SER A 28 8.70 -27.81 8.08
N LYS A 29 8.78 -28.12 9.38
CA LYS A 29 8.39 -27.17 10.43
C LYS A 29 9.12 -25.87 10.12
N ALA A 30 8.38 -24.78 10.02
CA ALA A 30 9.00 -23.46 9.86
C ALA A 30 10.06 -23.31 10.95
N ARG A 31 11.31 -23.04 10.55
CA ARG A 31 12.41 -22.89 11.50
C ARG A 31 12.10 -21.68 12.36
N ALA A 32 11.99 -21.89 13.67
CA ALA A 32 11.66 -20.83 14.60
C ALA A 32 12.84 -19.88 14.75
N VAL A 33 12.56 -18.58 14.81
CA VAL A 33 13.54 -17.58 15.24
C VAL A 33 13.83 -17.83 16.71
N LYS A 34 15.10 -17.89 17.08
CA LYS A 34 15.50 -17.97 18.48
C LYS A 34 16.67 -17.03 18.70
N LEU A 35 16.40 -15.98 19.46
CA LEU A 35 17.36 -14.93 19.75
C LEU A 35 18.18 -15.30 20.97
N ASP A 36 19.47 -14.91 20.95
CA ASP A 36 20.35 -15.08 22.09
C ASP A 36 19.89 -14.14 23.23
N PRO A 37 19.54 -14.67 24.42
CA PRO A 37 19.19 -13.85 25.57
C PRO A 37 20.38 -13.10 26.16
N GLN A 38 21.63 -13.44 25.80
CA GLN A 38 22.86 -12.75 26.22
C GLN A 38 23.35 -11.74 25.16
N ALA A 39 22.48 -11.34 24.25
CA ALA A 39 22.78 -10.36 23.21
C ALA A 39 21.86 -9.13 23.30
N THR A 40 22.35 -8.03 22.74
CA THR A 40 21.60 -6.78 22.59
C THR A 40 21.14 -6.61 21.13
N TYR A 41 19.89 -6.18 20.96
CA TYR A 41 19.34 -5.82 19.65
C TYR A 41 19.01 -4.34 19.63
N VAL A 42 19.53 -3.65 18.61
CA VAL A 42 19.37 -2.20 18.43
C VAL A 42 18.15 -1.94 17.56
N LEU A 43 17.24 -1.10 18.05
CA LEU A 43 16.08 -0.61 17.32
C LEU A 43 16.24 0.89 17.12
N ALA A 44 16.56 1.30 15.89
CA ALA A 44 16.76 2.70 15.56
C ALA A 44 15.46 3.35 15.08
N ASP A 45 14.99 4.32 15.88
CA ASP A 45 13.66 4.94 15.88
C ASP A 45 12.52 4.01 16.28
N VAL A 46 11.68 4.45 17.21
CA VAL A 46 10.60 3.65 17.82
C VAL A 46 9.25 4.10 17.28
N GLY A 47 9.12 4.03 15.95
CA GLY A 47 7.85 4.13 15.26
C GLY A 47 7.00 2.87 15.46
N GLU A 48 5.78 2.88 14.92
CA GLU A 48 4.81 1.79 15.10
C GLU A 48 5.35 0.44 14.60
N SER A 49 5.87 0.37 13.38
CA SER A 49 6.42 -0.87 12.79
C SER A 49 7.62 -1.40 13.59
N VAL A 50 8.53 -0.53 14.02
CA VAL A 50 9.69 -0.93 14.83
C VAL A 50 9.24 -1.40 16.22
N GLY A 51 8.21 -0.78 16.79
CA GLY A 51 7.61 -1.20 18.05
C GLY A 51 7.03 -2.62 17.98
N LEU A 52 6.31 -2.96 16.91
CA LEU A 52 5.82 -4.32 16.68
C LEU A 52 6.97 -5.33 16.64
N LEU A 53 8.07 -4.98 15.97
CA LEU A 53 9.26 -5.82 15.93
C LEU A 53 9.93 -5.93 17.30
N GLY A 54 9.99 -4.86 18.10
CA GLY A 54 10.52 -4.92 19.46
C GLY A 54 9.78 -5.93 20.34
N VAL A 55 8.44 -5.94 20.29
CA VAL A 55 7.61 -6.94 20.98
C VAL A 55 7.89 -8.34 20.46
N TYR A 56 7.96 -8.50 19.14
CA TYR A 56 8.27 -9.78 18.51
C TYR A 56 9.65 -10.32 18.93
N LEU A 57 10.70 -9.49 18.92
CA LEU A 57 12.05 -9.89 19.35
C LEU A 57 12.04 -10.38 20.81
N ALA A 58 11.31 -9.70 21.69
CA ALA A 58 11.12 -10.15 23.07
C ALA A 58 10.46 -11.53 23.15
N ASP A 59 9.43 -11.77 22.34
CA ASP A 59 8.75 -13.07 22.25
C ASP A 59 9.63 -14.17 21.65
N GLN A 60 10.61 -13.81 20.81
CA GLN A 60 11.63 -14.74 20.27
C GLN A 60 12.85 -14.94 21.18
N GLY A 61 12.85 -14.35 22.37
CA GLY A 61 13.86 -14.61 23.42
C GLY A 61 14.86 -13.49 23.68
N ALA A 62 14.78 -12.35 23.00
CA ALA A 62 15.63 -11.20 23.30
C ALA A 62 15.40 -10.73 24.75
N LYS A 63 16.50 -10.43 25.47
CA LYS A 63 16.44 -9.90 26.85
C LYS A 63 17.02 -8.50 26.99
N HIS A 64 17.75 -8.00 26.01
CA HIS A 64 18.33 -6.66 26.01
C HIS A 64 17.98 -5.95 24.70
N LEU A 65 17.31 -4.80 24.80
CA LEU A 65 16.95 -3.96 23.65
C LEU A 65 17.47 -2.54 23.87
N ALA A 66 18.22 -2.03 22.88
CA ALA A 66 18.69 -0.66 22.85
C ALA A 66 17.84 0.13 21.84
N LEU A 67 16.98 1.01 22.34
CA LEU A 67 16.08 1.83 21.55
C LEU A 67 16.75 3.18 21.28
N LEU A 68 17.17 3.44 20.03
CA LEU A 68 17.72 4.74 19.67
C LEU A 68 16.57 5.67 19.29
N SER A 69 16.53 6.86 19.91
CA SER A 69 15.51 7.86 19.61
C SER A 69 16.14 9.24 19.62
N ARG A 70 15.67 10.13 18.73
CA ARG A 70 16.16 11.51 18.68
C ARG A 70 15.70 12.29 19.92
N PRO A 71 16.42 13.35 20.31
CA PRO A 71 15.95 14.25 21.36
C PRO A 71 14.51 14.71 21.12
N GLY A 72 13.65 14.61 22.13
CA GLY A 72 12.24 14.99 22.04
C GLY A 72 11.33 14.04 21.24
N ALA A 73 11.86 12.92 20.72
CA ALA A 73 11.09 11.95 19.94
C ALA A 73 10.54 10.77 20.77
N VAL A 74 10.67 10.79 22.11
CA VAL A 74 10.02 9.82 22.99
C VAL A 74 8.51 10.07 22.95
N SER A 75 7.80 9.20 22.25
CA SER A 75 6.36 9.30 22.04
C SER A 75 5.57 8.41 22.99
N SER A 76 4.24 8.55 23.01
CA SER A 76 3.37 7.60 23.71
C SER A 76 3.54 6.17 23.21
N THR A 77 3.88 5.98 21.92
CA THR A 77 4.22 4.67 21.34
C THR A 77 5.46 4.08 22.00
N THR A 78 6.52 4.89 22.21
CA THR A 78 7.75 4.45 22.86
C THR A 78 7.50 4.03 24.31
N THR A 79 6.71 4.82 25.06
CA THR A 79 6.33 4.51 26.44
C THR A 79 5.52 3.22 26.54
N GLU A 80 4.55 3.03 25.64
CA GLU A 80 3.75 1.80 25.60
C GLU A 80 4.60 0.58 25.23
N LEU A 81 5.52 0.71 24.29
CA LEU A 81 6.48 -0.35 23.97
C LEU A 81 7.31 -0.74 25.20
N LEU A 82 7.87 0.23 25.93
CA LEU A 82 8.66 -0.04 27.14
C LEU A 82 7.84 -0.83 28.17
N ARG A 83 6.58 -0.46 28.38
CA ARG A 83 5.66 -1.20 29.27
C ARG A 83 5.44 -2.64 28.79
N GLN A 84 5.21 -2.85 27.49
CA GLN A 84 5.04 -4.18 26.92
C GLN A 84 6.31 -5.04 27.04
N LEU A 85 7.49 -4.43 26.90
CA LEU A 85 8.79 -5.10 27.06
C LEU A 85 9.09 -5.45 28.53
N GLU A 86 8.72 -4.57 29.46
CA GLU A 86 8.85 -4.82 30.90
C GLU A 86 8.04 -6.04 31.33
N THR A 87 6.78 -6.17 30.87
CA THR A 87 5.96 -7.37 31.17
C THR A 87 6.57 -8.68 30.67
N ARG A 88 7.44 -8.61 29.65
CA ARG A 88 8.20 -9.73 29.08
C ARG A 88 9.57 -9.94 29.72
N ARG A 89 9.88 -9.16 30.76
CA ARG A 89 11.16 -9.16 31.48
C ARG A 89 12.33 -8.89 30.53
N VAL A 90 12.15 -7.92 29.63
CA VAL A 90 13.19 -7.43 28.73
C VAL A 90 13.74 -6.13 29.29
N GLN A 91 15.07 -6.07 29.41
CA GLN A 91 15.78 -4.83 29.74
C GLN A 91 15.85 -3.96 28.49
N ALA A 92 14.82 -3.13 28.29
CA ALA A 92 14.76 -2.16 27.22
C ALA A 92 15.22 -0.79 27.72
N ARG A 93 16.14 -0.15 27.00
CA ARG A 93 16.67 1.17 27.36
C ARG A 93 16.61 2.11 26.18
N VAL A 94 16.15 3.33 26.42
CA VAL A 94 16.16 4.40 25.42
C VAL A 94 17.48 5.14 25.50
N PHE A 95 18.16 5.26 24.38
CA PHE A 95 19.35 6.07 24.21
C PHE A 95 19.01 7.24 23.30
N THR A 96 19.16 8.45 23.82
CA THR A 96 18.97 9.66 23.03
C THR A 96 20.12 9.79 22.04
N CYS A 97 19.83 9.57 20.76
CA CYS A 97 20.81 9.54 19.70
C CYS A 97 20.17 9.94 18.39
N ASP A 98 20.87 10.80 17.68
CA ASP A 98 20.60 11.07 16.29
C ASP A 98 21.58 10.25 15.42
N ILE A 99 21.04 9.24 14.74
CA ILE A 99 21.84 8.30 13.96
C ILE A 99 22.55 8.94 12.76
N GLY A 100 22.05 10.08 12.26
CA GLY A 100 22.71 10.81 11.18
C GLY A 100 23.99 11.54 11.62
N ASN A 101 24.15 11.77 12.93
CA ASN A 101 25.37 12.31 13.51
C ASN A 101 26.32 11.17 13.92
N GLU A 102 27.42 10.99 13.17
CA GLU A 102 28.37 9.89 13.37
C GLU A 102 28.98 9.90 14.78
N ASP A 103 29.41 11.07 15.28
CA ASP A 103 30.04 11.20 16.59
C ASP A 103 29.06 10.90 17.74
N SER A 104 27.83 11.39 17.62
CA SER A 104 26.75 11.12 18.59
C SER A 104 26.43 9.62 18.62
N LEU A 105 26.33 8.97 17.46
CA LEU A 105 26.07 7.54 17.36
C LEU A 105 27.24 6.73 17.92
N ALA A 106 28.48 7.11 17.62
CA ALA A 106 29.66 6.43 18.15
C ALA A 106 29.71 6.47 19.69
N ALA A 107 29.42 7.64 20.29
CA ALA A 107 29.36 7.78 21.74
C ALA A 107 28.27 6.89 22.37
N VAL A 108 27.06 6.88 21.79
CA VAL A 108 25.95 6.04 22.27
C VAL A 108 26.24 4.54 22.12
N LEU A 109 26.82 4.12 21.00
CA LEU A 109 27.20 2.72 20.78
C LEU A 109 28.29 2.26 21.76
N GLN A 110 29.19 3.16 22.15
CA GLN A 110 30.17 2.89 23.20
C GLN A 110 29.50 2.71 24.57
N SER A 111 28.55 3.57 24.95
CA SER A 111 27.77 3.36 26.19
C SER A 111 26.97 2.06 26.17
N ILE A 112 26.36 1.70 25.03
CA ILE A 112 25.66 0.42 24.86
C ILE A 112 26.62 -0.76 25.12
N ARG A 113 27.85 -0.69 24.59
CA ARG A 113 28.86 -1.74 24.79
C ARG A 113 29.32 -1.86 26.24
N GLU A 114 29.35 -0.76 26.97
CA GLU A 114 29.77 -0.74 28.39
C GLU A 114 28.66 -1.24 29.33
N GLU A 115 27.40 -1.01 28.97
CA GLU A 115 26.26 -1.19 29.87
C GLU A 115 25.39 -2.42 29.55
N LEU A 116 25.48 -2.97 28.33
CA LEU A 116 24.67 -4.07 27.84
C LEU A 116 25.54 -5.17 27.20
N PRO A 117 25.00 -6.40 27.03
CA PRO A 117 25.72 -7.45 26.33
C PRO A 117 26.01 -7.12 24.85
N PRO A 118 26.84 -7.93 24.16
CA PRO A 118 27.24 -7.67 22.77
C PRO A 118 26.07 -7.45 21.82
N VAL A 119 26.20 -6.48 20.92
CA VAL A 119 25.18 -6.19 19.90
C VAL A 119 25.21 -7.28 18.83
N ARG A 120 24.06 -7.91 18.59
CA ARG A 120 23.90 -8.99 17.60
C ARG A 120 22.84 -8.72 16.56
N GLY A 121 22.07 -7.64 16.65
CA GLY A 121 21.16 -7.31 15.56
C GLY A 121 20.75 -5.85 15.53
N LEU A 122 20.35 -5.41 14.34
CA LEU A 122 19.82 -4.08 14.07
C LEU A 122 18.50 -4.18 13.31
N VAL A 123 17.52 -3.40 13.74
CA VAL A 123 16.43 -2.91 12.89
C VAL A 123 16.49 -1.39 12.87
N GLN A 124 16.63 -0.80 11.70
CA GLN A 124 16.53 0.65 11.50
C GLN A 124 15.20 0.94 10.81
N GLY A 125 14.40 1.82 11.40
CA GLY A 125 13.17 2.33 10.79
C GLY A 125 13.03 3.83 10.89
N ALA A 126 14.12 4.54 11.18
CA ALA A 126 14.11 5.99 11.33
C ALA A 126 13.74 6.67 10.01
N MET A 127 12.73 7.53 10.08
CA MET A 127 12.25 8.30 8.94
C MET A 127 11.68 9.64 9.37
N ILE A 128 11.69 10.62 8.46
CA ILE A 128 11.06 11.93 8.64
C ILE A 128 10.29 12.25 7.37
N LEU A 129 8.96 12.28 7.45
CA LEU A 129 8.12 12.60 6.30
C LEU A 129 8.12 14.11 6.03
N LYS A 130 8.39 14.48 4.76
CA LYS A 130 8.32 15.84 4.23
C LYS A 130 7.68 15.76 2.85
N ASP A 131 6.40 15.46 2.85
CA ASP A 131 5.66 15.22 1.62
C ASP A 131 5.45 16.55 0.89
N GLY A 132 5.85 16.59 -0.38
CA GLY A 132 5.68 17.74 -1.26
C GLY A 132 6.08 17.40 -2.70
N PRO A 133 5.47 18.04 -3.70
CA PRO A 133 5.91 17.87 -5.07
C PRO A 133 7.37 18.33 -5.20
N PHE A 134 8.18 17.53 -5.90
CA PHE A 134 9.63 17.74 -5.99
C PHE A 134 10.01 19.18 -6.41
N TYR A 135 9.28 19.76 -7.37
CA TYR A 135 9.54 21.10 -7.89
C TYR A 135 9.24 22.25 -6.91
N HIS A 136 8.57 21.99 -5.78
CA HIS A 136 8.37 22.94 -4.68
C HIS A 136 9.11 22.53 -3.40
N MET A 137 9.88 21.45 -3.42
CA MET A 137 10.60 20.96 -2.24
C MET A 137 11.86 21.76 -2.02
N SER A 138 12.02 22.33 -0.82
CA SER A 138 13.27 23.00 -0.44
C SER A 138 14.38 21.98 -0.20
N TYR A 139 15.63 22.44 -0.32
CA TYR A 139 16.80 21.62 0.04
C TYR A 139 16.77 21.19 1.50
N GLU A 140 16.27 22.05 2.40
CA GLU A 140 16.15 21.72 3.82
C GLU A 140 15.17 20.55 4.05
N GLU A 141 14.00 20.58 3.41
CA GLU A 141 13.02 19.49 3.50
C GLU A 141 13.56 18.19 2.89
N TRP A 142 14.28 18.29 1.78
CA TRP A 142 14.97 17.15 1.17
C TRP A 142 16.00 16.54 2.13
N ALA A 143 16.89 17.38 2.67
CA ALA A 143 17.94 16.95 3.59
C ALA A 143 17.33 16.31 4.83
N GLN A 144 16.31 16.95 5.44
CA GLN A 144 15.60 16.43 6.61
C GLN A 144 14.91 15.08 6.38
N ALA A 145 14.38 14.81 5.19
CA ALA A 145 13.73 13.53 4.90
C ALA A 145 14.72 12.41 4.57
N THR A 146 15.84 12.74 3.95
CA THR A 146 16.81 11.75 3.43
C THR A 146 17.84 11.32 4.47
N TRP A 147 18.37 12.24 5.26
CA TRP A 147 19.50 11.97 6.16
C TRP A 147 19.32 10.82 7.18
N PRO A 148 18.12 10.50 7.74
CA PRO A 148 18.03 9.39 8.70
C PRO A 148 18.18 8.03 7.99
N LYS A 149 17.79 7.98 6.72
CA LYS A 149 17.90 6.79 5.86
C LYS A 149 19.26 6.72 5.16
N VAL A 150 19.83 7.86 4.76
CA VAL A 150 21.13 7.94 4.10
C VAL A 150 22.27 7.89 5.11
N ASP A 151 22.59 9.03 5.73
CA ASP A 151 23.68 9.16 6.70
C ASP A 151 23.48 8.22 7.89
N GLY A 152 22.25 8.13 8.40
CA GLY A 152 21.91 7.26 9.52
C GLY A 152 22.22 5.78 9.27
N SER A 153 21.80 5.25 8.11
CA SER A 153 22.07 3.84 7.76
C SER A 153 23.54 3.61 7.44
N TRP A 154 24.21 4.59 6.83
CA TRP A 154 25.64 4.53 6.55
C TRP A 154 26.48 4.49 7.84
N ASN A 155 26.15 5.35 8.80
CA ASN A 155 26.81 5.38 10.10
C ASN A 155 26.59 4.07 10.86
N LEU A 156 25.36 3.54 10.89
CA LEU A 156 25.07 2.22 11.49
C LEU A 156 25.83 1.09 10.80
N HIS A 157 25.94 1.13 9.47
CA HIS A 157 26.73 0.17 8.70
C HIS A 157 28.22 0.20 9.10
N LYS A 158 28.79 1.39 9.28
CA LYS A 158 30.20 1.61 9.64
C LYS A 158 30.52 1.26 11.09
N LEU A 159 29.65 1.66 12.03
CA LEU A 159 29.97 1.66 13.46
C LEU A 159 29.53 0.40 14.21
N LEU A 160 28.55 -0.34 13.68
CA LEU A 160 28.13 -1.60 14.30
C LEU A 160 29.10 -2.75 13.98
N PRO A 161 29.16 -3.78 14.85
CA PRO A 161 29.94 -4.98 14.58
C PRO A 161 29.59 -5.64 13.23
N THR A 162 30.54 -6.39 12.68
CA THR A 162 30.36 -7.11 11.42
C THR A 162 29.67 -8.47 11.60
N ASP A 163 29.74 -9.05 12.81
CA ASP A 163 29.27 -10.39 13.15
C ASP A 163 27.81 -10.42 13.65
N LEU A 164 26.98 -9.49 13.17
CA LEU A 164 25.56 -9.46 13.52
C LEU A 164 24.82 -10.70 13.01
N ASP A 165 23.82 -11.13 13.76
CA ASP A 165 22.86 -12.15 13.38
C ASP A 165 21.88 -11.65 12.32
N PHE A 166 21.54 -10.35 12.35
CA PHE A 166 20.78 -9.66 11.30
C PHE A 166 21.06 -8.16 11.26
N PHE A 167 20.94 -7.54 10.08
CA PHE A 167 20.99 -6.10 9.86
C PHE A 167 19.84 -5.74 8.92
N ILE A 168 18.77 -5.16 9.44
CA ILE A 168 17.54 -4.94 8.69
C ILE A 168 17.27 -3.45 8.59
N LEU A 169 17.15 -2.95 7.36
CA LEU A 169 16.71 -1.60 7.08
C LEU A 169 15.24 -1.64 6.62
N LEU A 170 14.37 -0.91 7.31
CA LEU A 170 13.00 -0.69 6.88
C LEU A 170 13.00 0.44 5.84
N SER A 171 13.05 0.01 4.59
CA SER A 171 12.90 0.83 3.40
C SER A 171 11.40 1.05 3.10
N SER A 172 11.06 1.53 1.91
CA SER A 172 9.67 1.81 1.52
C SER A 172 9.35 1.27 0.15
N CYS A 173 8.20 0.61 0.03
CA CYS A 173 7.66 0.15 -1.24
C CYS A 173 7.52 1.31 -2.25
N GLY A 174 7.25 2.52 -1.76
CA GLY A 174 7.19 3.74 -2.57
C GLY A 174 8.50 4.12 -3.26
N GLY A 175 9.65 3.62 -2.79
CA GLY A 175 10.94 3.76 -3.50
C GLY A 175 11.01 2.95 -4.79
N ILE A 176 10.20 1.90 -4.90
CA ILE A 176 10.17 0.98 -6.04
C ILE A 176 9.00 1.29 -6.97
N ILE A 177 7.78 1.38 -6.44
CA ILE A 177 6.57 1.59 -7.25
C ILE A 177 6.22 3.08 -7.44
N GLY A 178 6.98 3.97 -6.82
CA GLY A 178 6.70 5.41 -6.77
C GLY A 178 5.64 5.76 -5.72
N SER A 179 5.69 7.01 -5.27
CA SER A 179 4.70 7.61 -4.38
C SER A 179 4.57 9.10 -4.68
N ILE A 180 3.33 9.60 -4.70
CA ILE A 180 3.05 11.02 -5.01
C ILE A 180 3.66 11.89 -3.91
N SER A 181 4.36 12.95 -4.30
CA SER A 181 4.93 13.93 -3.37
C SER A 181 5.97 13.36 -2.38
N GLN A 182 6.52 12.17 -2.63
CA GLN A 182 7.46 11.49 -1.71
C GLN A 182 8.83 11.19 -2.36
N SER A 183 9.27 12.04 -3.28
CA SER A 183 10.55 11.88 -3.99
C SER A 183 11.76 11.79 -3.05
N ASN A 184 11.79 12.57 -1.97
CA ASN A 184 12.82 12.51 -0.93
C ASN A 184 12.82 11.19 -0.15
N GLN A 185 11.64 10.69 0.24
CA GLN A 185 11.49 9.41 0.90
C GLN A 185 11.88 8.24 -0.01
N ALA A 186 11.52 8.31 -1.30
CA ALA A 186 11.93 7.34 -2.31
C ALA A 186 13.46 7.32 -2.47
N ALA A 187 14.11 8.49 -2.52
CA ALA A 187 15.57 8.59 -2.61
C ALA A 187 16.27 8.00 -1.37
N GLY A 188 15.80 8.31 -0.16
CA GLY A 188 16.35 7.74 1.06
C GLY A 188 16.15 6.22 1.13
N SER A 189 14.99 5.72 0.73
CA SER A 189 14.66 4.29 0.75
C SER A 189 15.49 3.50 -0.27
N THR A 190 15.58 3.97 -1.51
CA THR A 190 16.41 3.34 -2.55
C THR A 190 17.92 3.37 -2.24
N PHE A 191 18.39 4.38 -1.49
CA PHE A 191 19.75 4.34 -0.93
C PHE A 191 19.92 3.17 0.06
N GLN A 192 18.96 2.93 0.96
CA GLN A 192 19.03 1.80 1.88
C GLN A 192 19.06 0.46 1.14
N ASP A 193 18.28 0.32 0.07
CA ASP A 193 18.28 -0.87 -0.77
C ASP A 193 19.67 -1.12 -1.37
N ALA A 194 20.25 -0.08 -1.98
CA ALA A 194 21.61 -0.13 -2.53
C ALA A 194 22.67 -0.42 -1.46
N LEU A 195 22.56 0.17 -0.27
CA LEU A 195 23.45 -0.07 0.86
C LEU A 195 23.40 -1.53 1.32
N ILE A 196 22.24 -2.18 1.31
CA ILE A 196 22.12 -3.59 1.64
C ILE A 196 22.84 -4.45 0.62
N HIS A 197 22.71 -4.16 -0.67
CA HIS A 197 23.49 -4.84 -1.71
C HIS A 197 24.99 -4.66 -1.50
N HIS A 198 25.44 -3.45 -1.17
CA HIS A 198 26.83 -3.15 -0.84
C HIS A 198 27.31 -3.90 0.41
N ARG A 199 26.53 -3.94 1.50
CA ARG A 199 26.88 -4.65 2.73
C ARG A 199 26.99 -6.16 2.49
N ARG A 200 26.09 -6.74 1.69
CA ARG A 200 26.12 -8.17 1.35
C ARG A 200 27.27 -8.54 0.43
N SER A 201 27.72 -7.65 -0.46
CA SER A 201 28.90 -7.93 -1.29
C SER A 201 30.19 -8.04 -0.47
N MET A 202 30.22 -7.49 0.75
CA MET A 202 31.27 -7.70 1.74
C MET A 202 31.10 -8.99 2.57
N GLY A 203 30.12 -9.85 2.26
CA GLY A 203 29.82 -11.07 3.01
C GLY A 203 29.09 -10.84 4.34
N LEU A 204 28.63 -9.61 4.61
CA LEU A 204 27.93 -9.27 5.85
C LEU A 204 26.43 -9.54 5.71
N LYS A 205 25.79 -10.03 6.79
CA LYS A 205 24.34 -10.24 6.82
C LYS A 205 23.63 -8.89 6.73
N ALA A 206 22.69 -8.78 5.81
CA ALA A 206 21.87 -7.58 5.65
C ALA A 206 20.63 -7.84 4.79
N ASN A 207 19.53 -7.17 5.10
CA ASN A 207 18.30 -7.18 4.31
C ASN A 207 17.61 -5.80 4.31
N ALA A 208 17.10 -5.38 3.17
CA ALA A 208 16.16 -4.27 3.03
C ALA A 208 14.75 -4.85 2.94
N VAL A 209 13.81 -4.24 3.66
CA VAL A 209 12.39 -4.55 3.54
C VAL A 209 11.70 -3.27 3.06
N ASP A 210 11.23 -3.25 1.82
CA ASP A 210 10.48 -2.14 1.27
C ASP A 210 9.04 -2.24 1.75
N VAL A 211 8.79 -1.58 2.88
CA VAL A 211 7.52 -1.70 3.59
C VAL A 211 6.46 -0.86 2.89
N GLY A 212 5.34 -1.48 2.55
CA GLY A 212 4.12 -0.78 2.14
C GLY A 212 3.31 -0.27 3.33
N LEU A 213 2.05 0.10 3.13
CA LEU A 213 1.18 0.51 4.23
C LEU A 213 0.98 -0.66 5.22
N VAL A 214 1.39 -0.47 6.48
CA VAL A 214 1.13 -1.41 7.56
C VAL A 214 -0.14 -0.96 8.30
N GLU A 215 -1.20 -1.75 8.21
CA GLU A 215 -2.43 -1.56 8.97
C GLU A 215 -2.28 -2.16 10.36
N ASP A 216 -2.58 -1.36 11.39
CA ASP A 216 -2.67 -1.85 12.75
C ASP A 216 -4.13 -2.14 13.14
N ALA A 217 -4.44 -3.42 13.36
CA ALA A 217 -5.71 -3.87 13.91
C ALA A 217 -5.76 -3.79 15.46
N SER A 218 -4.61 -3.55 16.12
CA SER A 218 -4.48 -3.66 17.58
C SER A 218 -4.92 -2.43 18.36
N HIS A 219 -5.25 -1.30 17.70
CA HIS A 219 -5.72 -0.08 18.34
C HIS A 219 -6.92 0.57 17.61
N PRO A 220 -8.16 0.07 17.83
CA PRO A 220 -9.37 0.55 17.15
C PRO A 220 -9.75 2.03 17.43
N TYR A 221 -9.04 2.72 18.32
CA TYR A 221 -9.30 4.11 18.72
C TYR A 221 -8.22 5.11 18.30
N ARG A 222 -7.13 4.67 17.65
CA ARG A 222 -6.13 5.61 17.18
C ARG A 222 -6.63 6.21 15.87
N GLN A 223 -6.84 7.54 15.85
CA GLN A 223 -6.93 8.23 14.56
C GLN A 223 -5.71 7.80 13.77
N PRO A 224 -5.85 7.34 12.51
CA PRO A 224 -4.68 7.21 11.67
C PRO A 224 -3.96 8.55 11.80
N ALA A 225 -2.64 8.54 12.01
CA ALA A 225 -1.86 9.74 11.77
C ALA A 225 -2.37 10.34 10.45
N LYS A 226 -2.40 11.67 10.31
CA LYS A 226 -2.79 12.37 9.07
C LYS A 226 -1.83 12.02 7.90
N LEU A 227 -1.67 10.73 7.63
CA LEU A 227 -1.15 10.12 6.44
C LEU A 227 -2.24 10.41 5.43
N SER A 228 -1.93 11.29 4.48
CA SER A 228 -2.77 11.40 3.31
C SER A 228 -2.79 10.02 2.66
N LEU A 229 -3.93 9.34 2.74
CA LEU A 229 -4.17 8.06 2.08
C LEU A 229 -3.85 8.17 0.57
N GLU A 230 -3.91 9.39 0.04
CA GLU A 230 -3.48 9.81 -1.30
C GLU A 230 -1.98 9.61 -1.60
N SER A 231 -1.10 9.57 -0.60
CA SER A 231 0.34 9.30 -0.82
C SER A 231 0.64 7.80 -0.94
N TYR A 232 -0.22 6.92 -0.40
CA TYR A 232 0.00 5.47 -0.41
C TYR A 232 -0.79 4.74 -1.51
N VAL A 233 -1.25 5.50 -2.51
CA VAL A 233 -2.07 4.97 -3.60
C VAL A 233 -1.21 3.98 -4.41
N GLY A 234 -1.68 2.74 -4.53
CA GLY A 234 -0.98 1.66 -5.25
C GLY A 234 -0.35 0.62 -4.36
N GLN A 235 -0.44 0.81 -3.05
CA GLN A 235 -0.02 -0.17 -2.06
C GLN A 235 -1.22 -1.00 -1.61
N ALA A 236 -0.97 -2.28 -1.33
CA ALA A 236 -1.90 -3.13 -0.59
C ALA A 236 -1.54 -3.03 0.89
N PRO A 237 -2.54 -2.83 1.77
CA PRO A 237 -2.28 -2.86 3.18
C PRO A 237 -1.78 -4.24 3.63
N ILE A 238 -0.88 -4.22 4.59
CA ILE A 238 -0.29 -5.40 5.24
C ILE A 238 -0.63 -5.33 6.71
N THR A 239 -1.09 -6.42 7.31
CA THR A 239 -1.36 -6.40 8.75
C THR A 239 -0.05 -6.41 9.55
N GLY A 240 -0.07 -5.87 10.78
CA GLY A 240 1.08 -5.97 11.69
C GLY A 240 1.61 -7.39 11.86
N ASP A 241 0.72 -8.39 11.96
CA ASP A 241 1.10 -9.81 12.06
C ASP A 241 1.83 -10.32 10.81
N GLN A 242 1.36 -9.94 9.61
CA GLN A 242 2.01 -10.30 8.35
C GLN A 242 3.39 -9.65 8.25
N PHE A 243 3.49 -8.36 8.60
CA PHE A 243 4.76 -7.64 8.62
C PHE A 243 5.78 -8.32 9.55
N VAL A 244 5.38 -8.59 10.78
CA VAL A 244 6.22 -9.28 11.78
C VAL A 244 6.62 -10.68 11.31
N ALA A 245 5.69 -11.45 10.73
CA ALA A 245 5.98 -12.79 10.23
C ALA A 245 7.02 -12.78 9.09
N ILE A 246 6.91 -11.82 8.16
CA ILE A 246 7.87 -11.67 7.06
C ILE A 246 9.25 -11.29 7.59
N VAL A 247 9.32 -10.29 8.47
CA VAL A 247 10.60 -9.86 9.07
C VAL A 247 11.21 -10.97 9.93
N GLY A 248 10.39 -11.71 10.69
CA GLY A 248 10.83 -12.88 11.43
C GLY A 248 11.41 -13.98 10.53
N ALA A 249 10.83 -14.22 9.35
CA ALA A 249 11.38 -15.18 8.39
C ALA A 249 12.78 -14.77 7.88
N ILE A 250 13.10 -13.48 7.81
CA ILE A 250 14.45 -12.99 7.49
C ILE A 250 15.44 -13.34 8.60
N MET A 251 15.02 -13.26 9.87
CA MET A 251 15.84 -13.57 11.05
C MET A 251 16.01 -15.08 11.29
N ALA A 252 15.14 -15.90 10.70
CA ALA A 252 15.18 -17.35 10.88
C ALA A 252 16.46 -17.96 10.26
N PRO A 253 16.98 -19.08 10.80
CA PRO A 253 18.13 -19.76 10.21
C PRO A 253 17.82 -20.20 8.77
N GLY A 254 18.39 -19.50 7.78
CA GLY A 254 18.14 -19.74 6.37
C GLY A 254 18.31 -21.21 5.98
N SER A 255 17.49 -21.72 5.05
CA SER A 255 17.81 -22.98 4.40
C SER A 255 19.01 -22.74 3.48
N THR A 256 19.92 -23.71 3.40
CA THR A 256 21.04 -23.68 2.44
C THR A 256 20.56 -23.62 1.00
N ASP A 257 19.31 -24.05 0.75
CA ASP A 257 18.77 -24.31 -0.58
C ASP A 257 18.06 -23.09 -1.18
N SER A 258 17.72 -22.08 -0.37
CA SER A 258 17.09 -20.84 -0.84
C SER A 258 17.47 -19.66 0.07
N PRO A 259 18.56 -18.94 -0.23
CA PRO A 259 18.95 -17.78 0.57
C PRO A 259 17.91 -16.67 0.46
N THR A 260 17.60 -16.01 1.58
CA THR A 260 16.71 -14.85 1.61
C THR A 260 17.28 -13.74 0.72
N PRO A 261 16.47 -13.15 -0.19
CA PRO A 261 16.89 -12.03 -1.02
C PRO A 261 17.43 -10.85 -0.22
N ALA A 262 18.34 -10.08 -0.82
CA ALA A 262 18.86 -8.85 -0.23
C ALA A 262 17.75 -7.83 0.06
N GLN A 263 16.79 -7.73 -0.85
CA GLN A 263 15.69 -6.76 -0.83
C GLN A 263 14.36 -7.50 -0.97
N LEU A 264 13.39 -7.14 -0.13
CA LEU A 264 12.03 -7.69 -0.18
C LEU A 264 11.02 -6.55 -0.29
N VAL A 265 10.23 -6.56 -1.37
CA VAL A 265 9.13 -5.62 -1.55
C VAL A 265 7.84 -6.21 -1.01
N ILE A 266 7.22 -5.53 -0.05
CA ILE A 266 5.98 -5.98 0.59
C ILE A 266 4.90 -4.90 0.47
N GLY A 267 3.65 -5.32 0.30
CA GLY A 267 2.53 -4.38 0.16
C GLY A 267 2.51 -3.62 -1.17
N ALA A 268 3.25 -4.08 -2.20
CA ALA A 268 3.00 -3.61 -3.56
C ALA A 268 1.60 -4.06 -4.00
N GLY A 269 0.71 -3.11 -4.28
CA GLY A 269 -0.68 -3.40 -4.54
C GLY A 269 -0.88 -4.07 -5.90
N THR A 270 -1.62 -5.18 -5.92
CA THR A 270 -2.09 -5.85 -7.14
C THR A 270 -3.39 -5.22 -7.64
N ALA A 271 -3.79 -5.50 -8.88
CA ALA A 271 -5.07 -5.04 -9.42
C ALA A 271 -6.28 -5.41 -8.55
N GLU A 272 -6.27 -6.60 -7.94
CA GLU A 272 -7.31 -7.01 -7.00
C GLU A 272 -7.30 -6.20 -5.69
N ALA A 273 -6.12 -5.96 -5.11
CA ALA A 273 -6.00 -5.12 -3.93
C ALA A 273 -6.41 -3.66 -4.22
N ARG A 274 -6.07 -3.16 -5.42
CA ARG A 274 -6.49 -1.84 -5.91
C ARG A 274 -8.00 -1.77 -6.12
N ALA A 275 -8.62 -2.79 -6.71
CA ALA A 275 -10.06 -2.85 -6.91
C ALA A 275 -10.82 -2.82 -5.57
N ARG A 276 -10.29 -3.47 -4.52
CA ARG A 276 -10.85 -3.36 -3.16
C ARG A 276 -10.68 -1.95 -2.57
N SER A 277 -9.53 -1.31 -2.78
CA SER A 277 -9.28 0.05 -2.27
C SER A 277 -10.06 1.13 -3.04
N GLN A 278 -10.38 0.91 -4.32
CA GLN A 278 -11.22 1.82 -5.12
C GLN A 278 -12.69 1.81 -4.67
N GLN A 279 -13.15 0.74 -4.01
CA GLN A 279 -14.49 0.71 -3.41
C GLN A 279 -14.64 1.69 -2.24
N THR A 280 -13.52 2.09 -1.61
CA THR A 280 -13.51 3.01 -0.48
C THR A 280 -12.96 4.40 -0.84
N ASN A 281 -12.25 4.55 -1.97
CA ASN A 281 -11.73 5.83 -2.45
C ASN A 281 -11.77 5.92 -3.99
N GLU A 282 -12.74 6.68 -4.53
CA GLU A 282 -12.99 6.80 -5.98
C GLU A 282 -11.83 7.48 -6.75
N ASN A 283 -10.96 8.23 -6.06
CA ASN A 283 -9.78 8.89 -6.67
C ASN A 283 -8.54 7.99 -6.75
N ALA A 284 -8.61 6.72 -6.35
CA ALA A 284 -7.50 5.77 -6.43
C ALA A 284 -7.24 5.25 -7.86
N SER A 285 -7.24 6.14 -8.86
CA SER A 285 -6.75 5.85 -10.20
C SER A 285 -5.24 6.08 -10.23
N LEU A 286 -4.48 5.07 -10.64
CA LEU A 286 -3.01 5.09 -10.70
C LEU A 286 -2.55 4.91 -12.13
N PRO A 287 -2.65 5.97 -12.95
CA PRO A 287 -2.29 5.86 -14.36
C PRO A 287 -0.82 5.46 -14.53
N TRP A 288 0.11 5.93 -13.69
CA TRP A 288 1.54 5.62 -13.90
C TRP A 288 1.86 4.13 -13.65
N LEU A 289 1.34 3.53 -12.58
CA LEU A 289 1.63 2.14 -12.22
C LEU A 289 0.95 1.13 -13.17
N SER A 290 -0.16 1.52 -13.82
CA SER A 290 -0.80 0.70 -14.85
C SER A 290 -0.24 0.93 -16.25
N GLN A 291 0.42 2.07 -16.50
CA GLN A 291 1.08 2.39 -17.76
C GLN A 291 2.52 1.87 -17.84
N ASP A 292 3.21 1.74 -16.72
CA ASP A 292 4.57 1.23 -16.70
C ASP A 292 4.62 -0.30 -16.92
N ILE A 293 5.34 -0.71 -17.96
CA ILE A 293 5.49 -2.11 -18.35
C ILE A 293 6.12 -2.97 -17.24
N GLN A 294 6.96 -2.39 -16.38
CA GLN A 294 7.61 -3.08 -15.27
C GLN A 294 6.58 -3.61 -14.25
N PHE A 295 5.45 -2.91 -14.11
CA PHE A 295 4.38 -3.27 -13.17
C PHE A 295 3.15 -3.86 -13.86
N SER A 296 3.23 -4.13 -15.18
CA SER A 296 2.15 -4.69 -15.99
C SER A 296 1.57 -5.98 -15.40
N TYR A 297 2.41 -6.83 -14.81
CA TYR A 297 1.97 -8.05 -14.12
C TYR A 297 1.14 -7.72 -12.89
N LEU A 298 1.59 -6.82 -12.01
CA LEU A 298 0.84 -6.41 -10.82
C LEU A 298 -0.51 -5.77 -11.20
N ALA A 299 -0.57 -5.08 -12.36
CA ALA A 299 -1.80 -4.54 -12.93
C ALA A 299 -2.78 -5.60 -13.46
N GLN A 300 -2.40 -6.88 -13.51
CA GLN A 300 -3.25 -7.99 -13.97
C GLN A 300 -3.52 -9.04 -12.87
N VAL A 301 -2.66 -9.14 -11.86
CA VAL A 301 -2.77 -10.13 -10.79
C VAL A 301 -4.07 -9.99 -10.00
N GLY A 302 -4.74 -11.13 -9.80
CA GLY A 302 -5.99 -11.24 -9.03
C GLY A 302 -7.26 -10.86 -9.80
N LEU A 303 -7.15 -10.33 -11.03
CA LEU A 303 -8.30 -10.18 -11.93
C LEU A 303 -8.82 -11.53 -12.45
N LYS A 304 -7.93 -12.52 -12.58
CA LYS A 304 -8.28 -13.88 -13.04
C LYS A 304 -8.79 -14.83 -11.93
N ALA A 305 -8.54 -14.51 -10.65
CA ALA A 305 -8.95 -15.35 -9.51
C ALA A 305 -10.43 -15.19 -9.14
N GLN A 306 -11.09 -14.17 -9.68
CA GLN A 306 -12.54 -14.16 -9.77
C GLN A 306 -12.95 -14.93 -11.03
N GLY A 307 -13.07 -16.25 -10.91
CA GLY A 307 -14.01 -16.97 -11.76
C GLY A 307 -15.32 -16.20 -11.71
N ALA A 308 -15.83 -15.83 -12.89
CA ALA A 308 -17.00 -14.98 -13.10
C ALA A 308 -17.94 -14.98 -11.89
N PRO A 309 -17.90 -13.96 -11.02
CA PRO A 309 -19.04 -13.73 -10.19
C PRO A 309 -20.12 -13.33 -11.19
N SER A 310 -21.29 -13.96 -11.10
CA SER A 310 -22.53 -13.38 -11.57
C SER A 310 -22.69 -12.04 -10.84
N ARG A 311 -21.99 -11.00 -11.30
CA ARG A 311 -22.08 -9.64 -10.80
C ARG A 311 -23.29 -9.02 -11.47
N THR A 312 -24.46 -9.35 -10.95
CA THR A 312 -25.62 -8.46 -11.02
C THR A 312 -25.30 -7.24 -10.14
N SER A 313 -24.51 -6.33 -10.68
CA SER A 313 -24.42 -4.95 -10.24
C SER A 313 -24.45 -4.12 -11.53
N PRO A 314 -25.54 -3.38 -11.81
CA PRO A 314 -25.80 -2.76 -13.12
C PRO A 314 -24.72 -1.79 -13.62
N GLN A 315 -23.83 -1.35 -12.73
CA GLN A 315 -22.94 -0.20 -12.92
C GLN A 315 -21.60 -0.52 -13.61
N GLN A 316 -21.22 -1.79 -13.80
CA GLN A 316 -19.95 -2.16 -14.46
C GLN A 316 -20.09 -2.77 -15.86
N ASP A 317 -21.28 -2.76 -16.47
CA ASP A 317 -21.45 -3.17 -17.87
C ASP A 317 -22.16 -2.13 -18.75
N HIS A 318 -22.04 -0.85 -18.43
CA HIS A 318 -22.60 0.17 -19.32
C HIS A 318 -21.86 0.21 -20.67
N GLY A 319 -20.56 -0.11 -20.70
CA GLY A 319 -19.75 -0.15 -21.91
C GLY A 319 -20.16 -1.25 -22.90
N GLU A 320 -20.35 -2.51 -22.47
CA GLU A 320 -20.83 -3.55 -23.39
C GLU A 320 -22.32 -3.39 -23.67
N ARG A 321 -23.13 -2.92 -22.71
CA ARG A 321 -24.55 -2.59 -22.96
C ARG A 321 -24.71 -1.52 -24.04
N LEU A 322 -23.88 -0.48 -24.06
CA LEU A 322 -23.88 0.53 -25.12
C LEU A 322 -23.42 -0.04 -26.48
N ARG A 323 -22.42 -0.93 -26.49
CA ARG A 323 -21.95 -1.60 -27.71
C ARG A 323 -22.95 -2.61 -28.27
N ARG A 324 -23.76 -3.22 -27.41
CA ARG A 324 -24.81 -4.21 -27.77
C ARG A 324 -26.19 -3.60 -27.96
N ALA A 325 -26.36 -2.30 -27.71
CA ALA A 325 -27.62 -1.61 -27.89
C ALA A 325 -28.11 -1.76 -29.34
N ARG A 326 -29.39 -2.10 -29.50
CA ARG A 326 -30.02 -2.34 -30.81
C ARG A 326 -30.76 -1.10 -31.33
N SER A 327 -30.95 -0.10 -30.48
CA SER A 327 -31.56 1.18 -30.82
C SER A 327 -30.89 2.33 -30.07
N ILE A 328 -31.06 3.55 -30.57
CA ILE A 328 -30.58 4.76 -29.91
C ILE A 328 -31.30 5.00 -28.57
N ASP A 329 -32.56 4.59 -28.46
CA ASP A 329 -33.36 4.71 -27.23
C ASP A 329 -32.84 3.78 -26.13
N GLU A 330 -32.39 2.57 -26.51
CA GLU A 330 -31.76 1.63 -25.58
C GLU A 330 -30.41 2.17 -25.09
N ALA A 331 -29.61 2.76 -26.00
CA ALA A 331 -28.36 3.42 -25.62
C ALA A 331 -28.60 4.65 -24.73
N ALA A 332 -29.59 5.48 -25.04
CA ALA A 332 -29.96 6.65 -24.25
C ALA A 332 -30.44 6.25 -22.84
N ALA A 333 -31.19 5.15 -22.70
CA ALA A 333 -31.59 4.63 -21.40
C ALA A 333 -30.38 4.21 -20.54
N VAL A 334 -29.36 3.59 -21.15
CA VAL A 334 -28.11 3.22 -20.46
C VAL A 334 -27.33 4.46 -20.05
N VAL A 335 -27.20 5.46 -20.93
CA VAL A 335 -26.54 6.73 -20.58
C VAL A 335 -27.30 7.48 -19.49
N LYS A 336 -28.64 7.44 -19.51
CA LYS A 336 -29.47 8.05 -18.47
C LYS A 336 -29.26 7.40 -17.11
N GLU A 337 -29.20 6.06 -17.05
CA GLU A 337 -28.87 5.30 -15.85
C GLU A 337 -27.48 5.69 -15.32
N MET A 338 -26.49 5.75 -16.21
CA MET A 338 -25.12 6.19 -15.90
C MET A 338 -25.09 7.59 -15.28
N MET A 339 -25.74 8.57 -15.91
CA MET A 339 -25.75 9.95 -15.43
C MET A 339 -26.50 10.07 -14.10
N THR A 340 -27.62 9.36 -13.94
CA THR A 340 -28.42 9.38 -12.70
C THR A 340 -27.63 8.78 -11.52
N GLY A 341 -26.98 7.63 -11.74
CA GLY A 341 -26.14 7.01 -10.71
C GLY A 341 -24.92 7.85 -10.33
N LYS A 342 -24.27 8.52 -11.29
CA LYS A 342 -23.16 9.44 -10.99
C LYS A 342 -23.64 10.67 -10.22
N LEU A 343 -24.79 11.25 -10.58
CA LEU A 343 -25.35 12.40 -9.88
C LEU A 343 -25.81 12.05 -8.46
N SER A 344 -26.37 10.86 -8.26
CA SER A 344 -26.71 10.30 -6.93
C SER A 344 -25.52 10.28 -5.98
N ARG A 345 -24.36 9.86 -6.49
CA ARG A 345 -23.12 9.81 -5.71
C ARG A 345 -22.54 11.20 -5.45
N ILE A 346 -22.50 12.09 -6.45
CA ILE A 346 -22.03 13.47 -6.29
C ILE A 346 -22.86 14.19 -5.22
N MET A 347 -24.18 13.99 -5.24
CA MET A 347 -25.11 14.68 -4.34
C MET A 347 -25.36 13.97 -3.01
N MET A 348 -24.87 12.74 -2.84
CA MET A 348 -25.14 11.89 -1.67
C MET A 348 -26.65 11.70 -1.41
N ARG A 349 -27.43 11.53 -2.49
CA ARG A 349 -28.89 11.31 -2.44
C ARG A 349 -29.26 10.05 -3.21
N PRO A 350 -30.26 9.28 -2.77
CA PRO A 350 -30.67 8.06 -3.46
C PRO A 350 -31.14 8.36 -4.89
N GLU A 351 -30.89 7.44 -5.84
CA GLU A 351 -31.24 7.60 -7.26
C GLU A 351 -32.75 7.90 -7.47
N SER A 352 -33.61 7.40 -6.57
CA SER A 352 -35.06 7.64 -6.60
C SER A 352 -35.47 9.09 -6.33
N GLU A 353 -34.59 9.91 -5.76
CA GLU A 353 -34.84 11.32 -5.46
C GLU A 353 -34.33 12.29 -6.53
N ILE A 354 -33.72 11.76 -7.60
CA ILE A 354 -33.17 12.58 -8.68
C ILE A 354 -34.25 12.79 -9.73
N ASP A 355 -34.61 14.05 -9.95
CA ASP A 355 -35.48 14.41 -11.07
C ASP A 355 -34.71 14.28 -12.39
N THR A 356 -35.17 13.38 -13.25
CA THR A 356 -34.54 13.13 -14.56
C THR A 356 -35.25 13.84 -15.72
N VAL A 357 -36.39 14.49 -15.46
CA VAL A 357 -37.26 15.11 -16.45
C VAL A 357 -37.22 16.64 -16.34
N GLY A 358 -37.13 17.17 -15.12
CA GLY A 358 -37.03 18.60 -14.86
C GLY A 358 -35.71 19.24 -15.31
N PRO A 359 -35.59 20.57 -15.14
CA PRO A 359 -34.38 21.33 -15.47
C PRO A 359 -33.15 20.79 -14.74
N LEU A 360 -32.02 20.65 -15.44
CA LEU A 360 -30.75 20.15 -14.88
C LEU A 360 -30.33 20.87 -13.60
N GLN A 361 -30.58 22.18 -13.51
CA GLN A 361 -30.29 22.99 -12.31
C GLN A 361 -31.11 22.55 -11.08
N GLN A 362 -32.33 22.05 -11.29
CA GLN A 362 -33.20 21.53 -10.22
C GLN A 362 -32.84 20.09 -9.83
N SER A 363 -32.26 19.34 -10.76
CA SER A 363 -31.67 18.00 -10.50
C SER A 363 -30.34 18.08 -9.73
N GLY A 364 -29.80 19.28 -9.52
CA GLY A 364 -28.59 19.53 -8.74
C GLY A 364 -27.28 19.62 -9.54
N PHE A 365 -27.38 19.86 -10.86
CA PHE A 365 -26.23 20.32 -11.63
C PHE A 365 -25.92 21.79 -11.32
N ASP A 366 -24.98 22.02 -10.41
CA ASP A 366 -24.29 23.30 -10.27
C ASP A 366 -23.01 23.32 -11.14
N SER A 367 -22.26 24.43 -11.09
CA SER A 367 -21.04 24.61 -11.88
C SER A 367 -19.95 23.55 -11.56
N LEU A 368 -19.93 22.98 -10.35
CA LEU A 368 -18.94 21.99 -9.93
C LEU A 368 -19.36 20.57 -10.33
N ALA A 369 -20.59 20.19 -9.99
CA ALA A 369 -21.18 18.90 -10.38
C ALA A 369 -21.25 18.74 -11.90
N GLY A 370 -21.54 19.83 -12.62
CA GLY A 370 -21.52 19.85 -14.08
C GLY A 370 -20.13 19.62 -14.68
N ALA A 371 -19.09 20.25 -14.12
CA ALA A 371 -17.72 20.05 -14.58
C ALA A 371 -17.23 18.62 -14.33
N GLU A 372 -17.55 18.05 -13.17
CA GLU A 372 -17.23 16.67 -12.84
C GLU A 372 -17.97 15.68 -13.75
N MET A 373 -19.28 15.88 -13.95
CA MET A 373 -20.08 15.03 -14.83
C MET A 373 -19.58 15.09 -16.28
N ARG A 374 -19.20 16.28 -16.77
CA ARG A 374 -18.65 16.47 -18.11
C ARG A 374 -17.34 15.71 -18.31
N ASN A 375 -16.40 15.84 -17.36
CA ASN A 375 -15.11 15.14 -17.45
C ASN A 375 -15.30 13.62 -17.40
N TRP A 376 -16.17 13.15 -16.51
CA TRP A 376 -16.50 11.74 -16.37
C TRP A 376 -17.17 11.18 -17.64
N LEU A 377 -18.17 11.86 -18.19
CA LEU A 377 -18.85 11.43 -19.43
C LEU A 377 -17.89 11.40 -20.63
N SER A 378 -17.00 12.38 -20.74
CA SER A 378 -16.02 12.42 -21.84
C SER A 378 -15.08 11.21 -21.80
N GLN A 379 -14.68 10.79 -20.59
CA GLN A 379 -13.87 9.59 -20.40
C GLN A 379 -14.65 8.29 -20.67
N GLN A 380 -15.89 8.18 -20.20
CA GLN A 380 -16.67 6.93 -20.28
C GLN A 380 -17.29 6.69 -21.66
N LEU A 381 -17.67 7.74 -22.39
CA LEU A 381 -18.36 7.64 -23.68
C LEU A 381 -17.45 7.90 -24.89
N HIS A 382 -16.19 8.26 -24.66
CA HIS A 382 -15.22 8.64 -25.69
C HIS A 382 -15.75 9.73 -26.64
N CYS A 383 -16.36 10.77 -26.08
CA CYS A 383 -16.90 11.89 -26.84
C CYS A 383 -16.48 13.23 -26.23
N GLU A 384 -16.32 14.25 -27.06
CA GLU A 384 -16.05 15.60 -26.60
C GLU A 384 -17.38 16.35 -26.34
N ILE A 385 -17.54 16.87 -25.13
CA ILE A 385 -18.67 17.75 -24.79
C ILE A 385 -18.21 18.94 -23.94
N SER A 386 -18.65 20.13 -24.32
CA SER A 386 -18.45 21.33 -23.52
C SER A 386 -19.45 21.40 -22.36
N LEU A 387 -19.06 22.02 -21.25
CA LEU A 387 -19.95 22.20 -20.10
C LEU A 387 -21.20 23.02 -20.49
N LEU A 388 -21.03 24.00 -21.40
CA LEU A 388 -22.11 24.84 -21.89
C LEU A 388 -23.12 24.04 -22.72
N GLU A 389 -22.65 23.13 -23.58
CA GLU A 389 -23.52 22.19 -24.31
C GLU A 389 -24.29 21.28 -23.36
N LEU A 390 -23.61 20.70 -22.35
CA LEU A 390 -24.25 19.82 -21.39
C LEU A 390 -25.35 20.54 -20.60
N MET A 391 -25.13 21.82 -20.26
CA MET A 391 -26.11 22.63 -19.54
C MET A 391 -27.25 23.15 -20.43
N ALA A 392 -27.02 23.30 -21.73
CA ALA A 392 -28.05 23.68 -22.68
C ALA A 392 -29.05 22.54 -22.98
N MET A 393 -28.73 21.29 -22.64
CA MET A 393 -29.59 20.12 -22.92
C MET A 393 -30.86 20.03 -22.06
N GLY A 394 -31.02 20.92 -21.09
CA GLY A 394 -32.28 21.12 -20.37
C GLY A 394 -32.59 20.08 -19.31
N SER A 395 -32.59 18.78 -19.62
CA SER A 395 -32.85 17.69 -18.66
C SER A 395 -31.87 16.52 -18.81
N LEU A 396 -31.74 15.70 -17.77
CA LEU A 396 -30.92 14.47 -17.78
C LEU A 396 -31.33 13.51 -18.91
N THR A 397 -32.62 13.42 -19.21
CA THR A 397 -33.14 12.56 -20.27
C THR A 397 -32.66 13.03 -21.66
N LYS A 398 -32.80 14.32 -21.96
CA LYS A 398 -32.35 14.90 -23.24
C LYS A 398 -30.83 14.87 -23.38
N ALA A 399 -30.11 15.12 -22.29
CA ALA A 399 -28.66 15.00 -22.27
C ALA A 399 -28.23 13.56 -22.58
N ALA A 400 -28.88 12.55 -22.01
CA ALA A 400 -28.58 11.15 -22.29
C ALA A 400 -28.81 10.76 -23.76
N GLU A 401 -29.89 11.25 -24.37
CA GLU A 401 -30.19 11.03 -25.81
C GLU A 401 -29.11 11.61 -26.72
N GLU A 402 -28.71 12.86 -26.49
CA GLU A 402 -27.67 13.52 -27.30
C GLU A 402 -26.29 12.89 -27.08
N MET A 403 -25.99 12.48 -25.86
CA MET A 403 -24.73 11.81 -25.52
C MET A 403 -24.65 10.40 -26.12
N ALA A 404 -25.77 9.67 -26.20
CA ALA A 404 -25.82 8.38 -26.89
C ALA A 404 -25.50 8.52 -28.39
N LYS A 405 -25.95 9.59 -29.05
CA LYS A 405 -25.64 9.87 -30.47
C LYS A 405 -24.17 10.24 -30.68
N LYS A 406 -23.56 10.97 -29.74
CA LYS A 406 -22.16 11.39 -29.79
C LYS A 406 -21.16 10.33 -29.32
N SER A 407 -21.62 9.31 -28.61
CA SER A 407 -20.76 8.27 -28.01
C SER A 407 -19.99 7.46 -29.06
N GLY A 408 -18.68 7.35 -28.89
CA GLY A 408 -17.83 6.49 -29.72
C GLY A 408 -18.08 4.99 -29.52
N LEU A 409 -18.84 4.62 -28.49
CA LEU A 409 -19.15 3.23 -28.12
C LEU A 409 -20.43 2.68 -28.77
N VAL A 410 -21.32 3.56 -29.26
CA VAL A 410 -22.56 3.16 -29.93
C VAL A 410 -22.26 2.87 -31.41
N ALA A 411 -22.89 1.84 -31.99
CA ALA A 411 -22.69 1.50 -33.41
C ALA A 411 -23.01 2.71 -34.31
N GLU A 412 -22.15 2.99 -35.29
CA GLU A 412 -22.29 4.14 -36.19
C GLU A 412 -23.62 4.14 -36.97
N SER A 413 -24.13 2.94 -37.28
CA SER A 413 -25.45 2.73 -37.90
C SER A 413 -26.64 3.23 -37.07
N LEU A 414 -26.46 3.39 -35.75
CA LEU A 414 -27.50 3.84 -34.82
C LEU A 414 -27.38 5.33 -34.45
N ARG A 415 -26.23 5.97 -34.73
CA ARG A 415 -25.97 7.36 -34.30
C ARG A 415 -26.76 8.40 -35.10
N GLY A 416 -27.28 8.03 -36.28
CA GLY A 416 -27.95 8.96 -37.19
C GLY A 416 -26.98 10.03 -37.72
N SER A 417 -27.09 10.43 -38.98
CA SER A 417 -26.20 11.41 -39.61
C SER A 417 -26.28 12.78 -38.91
N SER A 418 -25.42 13.04 -37.93
CA SER A 418 -25.08 14.39 -37.50
C SER A 418 -23.97 14.90 -38.44
N GLY A 419 -24.32 15.92 -39.22
CA GLY A 419 -23.53 16.40 -40.35
C GLY A 419 -22.12 16.82 -39.98
N SER A 420 -21.16 16.35 -40.79
CA SER A 420 -19.82 16.91 -40.89
C SER A 420 -19.91 18.31 -41.51
N SER A 421 -19.86 19.37 -40.71
CA SER A 421 -19.40 20.68 -41.19
C SER A 421 -17.89 20.75 -41.00
N GLY A 422 -17.15 20.19 -41.96
CA GLY A 422 -15.72 20.46 -42.12
C GLY A 422 -15.49 21.89 -42.63
N PRO A 423 -14.39 22.56 -42.25
CA PRO A 423 -14.08 23.90 -42.74
C PRO A 423 -13.69 23.84 -44.22
N GLY A 424 -14.15 24.84 -44.96
CA GLY A 424 -14.14 24.90 -46.42
C GLY A 424 -12.76 24.87 -47.07
N ALA A 425 -12.75 24.29 -48.26
CA ALA A 425 -11.81 24.57 -49.32
C ALA A 425 -12.59 25.20 -50.48
N GLU A 426 -12.53 26.53 -50.59
CA GLU A 426 -12.32 27.30 -51.81
C GLU A 426 -11.90 28.72 -51.43
#